data_AF-A0A8H4KSA0-F1
#
_entry.id   AF-A0A8H4KSA0-F1
#
_cell.length_a   1.000
_cell.length_b   1.000
_cell.length_c   1.000
_cell.angle_alpha   90.00
_cell.angle_beta   90.00
_cell.angle_gamma   90.00
#
_symmetry.space_group_name_H-M   'P 1'
#
loop_
_entity.id
_entity.type
_entity.pdbx_description
1 polymer ?
#
loop_
_entity_poly.entity_id
_entity_poly.type
_entity_poly.pdbx_seq_one_letter_code
_entity_poly.pdbx_strand_id
1 'polypeptide(L)'
;MANQEICSPEATFVEMEVIQVLPSRIRVLVPSIMEHYSIRSAMAWISLGEHNVIRVPVDADFHMDQEALKRIIDQERDLGNNILACVAYVGDSRSMQIDDLDTLAQILEEKGIWFHVDACHGSQLAFSEQHRYKLRGIEKADSITIDPHKTMLVPYNCSLVLFREPSTQTALSTNSDLILNTQWPLGRISPFIGSKAFDAR
;
A
#
# COMPACT_ATOMS: atom_id res chain seq x y z
N MET A 1 -16.52 40.76 18.33
CA MET A 1 -16.51 40.49 16.87
C MET A 1 -15.12 40.02 16.51
N ALA A 2 -14.93 38.71 16.42
CA ALA A 2 -13.70 38.10 15.93
C ALA A 2 -14.13 37.12 14.84
N ASN A 3 -13.72 37.40 13.60
CA ASN A 3 -14.00 36.57 12.44
C ASN A 3 -13.35 35.19 12.64
N GLN A 4 -14.16 34.15 12.76
CA GLN A 4 -13.75 32.80 12.42
C GLN A 4 -13.84 32.69 10.90
N GLU A 5 -12.70 32.82 10.23
CA GLU A 5 -12.57 32.33 8.87
C GLU A 5 -12.69 30.81 8.91
N ILE A 6 -13.91 30.33 8.62
CA ILE A 6 -14.16 28.93 8.30
C ILE A 6 -13.50 28.70 6.94
N CYS A 7 -12.36 28.02 6.95
CA CYS A 7 -11.65 27.58 5.76
C CYS A 7 -12.64 26.86 4.83
N SER A 8 -12.76 27.33 3.59
CA SER A 8 -13.69 26.80 2.59
C SER A 8 -13.39 25.33 2.30
N PRO A 9 -14.42 24.45 2.25
CA PRO A 9 -14.23 23.03 1.96
C PRO A 9 -14.17 22.83 0.45
N GLU A 10 -13.02 23.11 -0.16
CA GLU A 10 -12.71 22.56 -1.49
C GLU A 10 -11.95 21.24 -1.31
N ALA A 11 -12.56 20.29 -0.59
CA ALA A 11 -12.24 18.88 -0.83
C ALA A 11 -12.93 18.54 -2.15
N THR A 12 -12.21 18.65 -3.27
CA THR A 12 -12.71 18.22 -4.57
C THR A 12 -12.96 16.71 -4.48
N PHE A 13 -14.20 16.32 -4.27
CA PHE A 13 -14.61 14.93 -4.31
C PHE A 13 -14.43 14.45 -5.74
N VAL A 14 -13.63 13.41 -5.94
CA VAL A 14 -13.51 12.76 -7.24
C VAL A 14 -14.83 12.03 -7.48
N GLU A 15 -15.62 12.50 -8.45
CA GLU A 15 -16.75 11.71 -8.97
C GLU A 15 -16.18 10.36 -9.43
N MET A 16 -16.62 9.29 -8.78
CA MET A 16 -16.25 7.94 -9.21
C MET A 16 -16.96 7.65 -10.52
N GLU A 17 -16.29 7.92 -11.64
CA GLU A 17 -16.70 7.31 -12.91
C GLU A 17 -16.75 5.79 -12.72
N VAL A 18 -17.85 5.17 -13.17
CA VAL A 18 -17.95 3.71 -13.21
C VAL A 18 -16.97 3.22 -14.24
N ILE A 19 -15.72 2.99 -13.82
CA ILE A 19 -14.75 2.29 -14.64
C ILE A 19 -15.23 0.85 -14.71
N GLN A 20 -15.68 0.42 -15.90
CA GLN A 20 -16.00 -0.98 -16.16
C GLN A 20 -14.71 -1.80 -16.18
N VAL A 21 -14.21 -2.12 -15.00
CA VAL A 21 -13.12 -3.06 -14.82
C VAL A 21 -13.73 -4.44 -14.66
N LEU A 22 -13.32 -5.40 -15.50
CA LEU A 22 -13.60 -6.80 -15.23
C LEU A 22 -12.74 -7.24 -14.03
N PRO A 23 -13.33 -7.62 -12.87
CA PRO A 23 -12.55 -8.00 -11.68
C PRO A 23 -11.53 -9.10 -11.98
N SER A 24 -11.88 -10.03 -12.89
CA SER A 24 -11.03 -11.11 -13.37
C SER A 24 -9.79 -10.67 -14.16
N ARG A 25 -9.70 -9.39 -14.53
CA ARG A 25 -8.58 -8.80 -15.29
C ARG A 25 -7.70 -7.87 -14.46
N ILE A 26 -8.00 -7.68 -13.18
CA ILE A 26 -7.07 -6.95 -12.28
C ILE A 26 -5.94 -7.88 -11.86
N ARG A 27 -4.72 -7.36 -11.77
CA ARG A 27 -3.54 -8.06 -11.29
C ARG A 27 -2.88 -7.29 -10.15
N VAL A 28 -2.43 -8.02 -9.14
CA VAL A 28 -1.48 -7.51 -8.14
C VAL A 28 -0.23 -8.37 -8.20
N LEU A 29 0.92 -7.74 -8.37
CA LEU A 29 2.20 -8.43 -8.49
C LEU A 29 2.87 -8.52 -7.11
N VAL A 30 3.37 -9.69 -6.74
CA VAL A 30 4.06 -9.95 -5.47
C VAL A 30 5.30 -10.80 -5.72
N PRO A 31 6.35 -10.74 -4.87
CA PRO A 31 7.48 -11.64 -5.00
C PRO A 31 7.02 -13.07 -4.68
N SER A 32 7.35 -13.99 -5.57
CA SER A 32 7.04 -15.41 -5.42
C SER A 32 7.66 -15.92 -4.13
N ILE A 33 6.97 -16.83 -3.44
CA ILE A 33 7.39 -17.53 -2.22
C ILE A 33 7.62 -16.63 -0.98
N MET A 34 7.86 -15.34 -1.18
CA MET A 34 8.11 -14.35 -0.14
C MET A 34 6.85 -13.57 0.25
N GLU A 35 5.78 -13.62 -0.57
CA GLU A 35 4.58 -12.85 -0.27
C GLU A 35 3.95 -13.22 1.07
N HIS A 36 3.38 -12.21 1.72
CA HIS A 36 2.52 -12.41 2.87
C HIS A 36 1.09 -12.74 2.39
N TYR A 37 0.44 -13.72 3.03
CA TYR A 37 -0.87 -14.21 2.61
C TYR A 37 -1.96 -13.12 2.64
N SER A 38 -1.75 -12.03 3.40
CA SER A 38 -2.69 -10.92 3.51
C SER A 38 -3.03 -10.28 2.16
N ILE A 39 -2.10 -10.26 1.20
CA ILE A 39 -2.37 -9.69 -0.13
C ILE A 39 -3.43 -10.52 -0.88
N ARG A 40 -3.32 -11.85 -0.83
CA ARG A 40 -4.33 -12.75 -1.40
C ARG A 40 -5.67 -12.63 -0.68
N SER A 41 -5.65 -12.61 0.65
CA SER A 41 -6.86 -12.41 1.46
C SER A 41 -7.54 -11.08 1.15
N ALA A 42 -6.77 -9.98 1.00
CA ALA A 42 -7.30 -8.68 0.62
C ALA A 42 -7.99 -8.74 -0.75
N MET A 43 -7.32 -9.32 -1.76
CA MET A 43 -7.91 -9.51 -3.10
C MET A 43 -9.19 -10.34 -3.07
N ALA A 44 -9.27 -11.36 -2.21
CA ALA A 44 -10.50 -12.12 -1.99
C ALA A 44 -11.60 -11.26 -1.35
N TRP A 45 -11.28 -10.50 -0.31
CA TRP A 45 -12.24 -9.65 0.41
C TRP A 45 -12.84 -8.55 -0.45
N ILE A 46 -12.05 -7.94 -1.34
CA ILE A 46 -12.54 -6.92 -2.28
C ILE A 46 -13.10 -7.53 -3.59
N SER A 47 -13.35 -8.84 -3.61
CA SER A 47 -13.97 -9.57 -4.73
C SER A 47 -13.19 -9.49 -6.06
N LEU A 48 -11.87 -9.27 -5.98
CA LEU A 48 -10.98 -9.35 -7.14
C LEU A 48 -10.37 -10.74 -7.32
N GLY A 49 -10.44 -11.62 -6.32
CA GLY A 49 -10.07 -13.03 -6.41
C GLY A 49 -8.57 -13.32 -6.19
N GLU A 50 -8.26 -14.43 -5.53
CA GLU A 50 -6.89 -14.76 -5.15
C GLU A 50 -5.98 -15.11 -6.33
N HIS A 51 -6.55 -15.69 -7.39
CA HIS A 51 -5.82 -16.09 -8.60
C HIS A 51 -5.29 -14.89 -9.41
N ASN A 52 -5.74 -13.69 -9.07
CA ASN A 52 -5.30 -12.45 -9.66
C ASN A 52 -4.06 -11.86 -8.97
N VAL A 53 -3.55 -12.53 -7.93
CA VAL A 53 -2.21 -12.27 -7.38
C VAL A 53 -1.19 -13.03 -8.21
N ILE A 54 -0.39 -12.29 -8.98
CA ILE A 54 0.64 -12.85 -9.85
C ILE A 54 1.98 -12.82 -9.12
N ARG A 55 2.60 -13.99 -9.04
CA ARG A 55 3.90 -14.16 -8.39
C ARG A 55 5.01 -13.89 -9.37
N VAL A 56 5.87 -12.92 -9.05
CA VAL A 56 7.08 -12.57 -9.78
C VAL A 56 8.24 -13.39 -9.20
N PRO A 57 9.04 -14.10 -10.01
CA PRO A 57 10.22 -14.81 -9.52
C PRO A 57 11.13 -13.96 -8.62
N VAL A 58 11.83 -14.61 -7.71
CA VAL A 58 12.88 -13.99 -6.89
C VAL A 58 14.26 -14.50 -7.32
N ASP A 59 15.29 -13.71 -7.06
CA ASP A 59 16.69 -14.07 -7.27
C ASP A 59 17.23 -15.02 -6.18
N ALA A 60 18.53 -15.31 -6.23
CA ALA A 60 19.19 -16.21 -5.26
C ALA A 60 19.24 -15.65 -3.84
N ASP A 61 19.11 -14.33 -3.68
CA ASP A 61 19.10 -13.62 -2.41
C ASP A 61 17.67 -13.30 -1.93
N PHE A 62 16.66 -13.84 -2.61
CA PHE A 62 15.22 -13.67 -2.35
C PHE A 62 14.65 -12.28 -2.67
N HIS A 63 15.37 -11.45 -3.43
CA HIS A 63 14.81 -10.19 -3.93
C HIS A 63 13.95 -10.44 -5.18
N MET A 64 12.93 -9.62 -5.40
CA MET A 64 12.13 -9.67 -6.62
C MET A 64 13.01 -9.51 -7.87
N ASP A 65 12.93 -10.46 -8.81
CA ASP A 65 13.63 -10.39 -10.09
C ASP A 65 12.98 -9.29 -10.96
N GLN A 66 13.72 -8.20 -11.14
CA GLN A 66 13.27 -7.00 -11.84
C GLN A 66 13.10 -7.22 -13.36
N GLU A 67 13.91 -8.10 -13.95
CA GLU A 67 13.79 -8.43 -15.38
C GLU A 67 12.62 -9.40 -15.61
N ALA A 68 12.34 -10.28 -14.65
CA ALA A 68 11.10 -11.06 -14.66
C ALA A 68 9.87 -10.16 -14.45
N LEU A 69 9.95 -9.18 -13.55
CA LEU A 69 8.87 -8.22 -13.30
C LEU A 69 8.47 -7.49 -14.59
N LYS A 70 9.44 -6.90 -15.31
CA LYS A 70 9.19 -6.20 -16.59
C LYS A 70 8.50 -7.11 -17.61
N ARG A 71 9.01 -8.34 -17.78
CA ARG A 71 8.43 -9.32 -18.71
C ARG A 71 6.99 -9.70 -18.33
N ILE A 72 6.73 -9.93 -17.05
CA ILE A 72 5.38 -10.27 -16.56
C ILE A 72 4.42 -9.09 -16.76
N ILE A 73 4.87 -7.86 -16.50
CA ILE A 73 4.06 -6.66 -16.73
C ILE A 73 3.61 -6.58 -18.19
N ASP A 74 4.55 -6.76 -19.12
CA ASP A 74 4.26 -6.66 -20.55
C ASP A 74 3.34 -7.83 -21.00
N GLN A 75 3.59 -9.06 -20.53
CA GLN A 75 2.73 -10.22 -20.81
C GLN A 75 1.30 -10.05 -20.32
N GLU A 76 1.10 -9.60 -19.08
CA GLU A 76 -0.25 -9.40 -18.53
C GLU A 76 -1.01 -8.31 -19.29
N ARG A 77 -0.30 -7.26 -19.73
CA ARG A 77 -0.88 -6.21 -20.58
C ARG A 77 -1.28 -6.71 -21.96
N ASP A 78 -0.45 -7.54 -22.58
CA ASP A 78 -0.76 -8.17 -23.88
C ASP A 78 -1.98 -9.08 -23.80
N LEU A 79 -2.22 -9.70 -22.64
CA LEU A 79 -3.44 -10.46 -22.34
C LEU A 79 -4.67 -9.57 -22.05
N GLY A 80 -4.50 -8.25 -22.07
CA GLY A 80 -5.53 -7.27 -21.80
C GLY A 80 -5.90 -7.14 -20.32
N ASN A 81 -4.98 -7.50 -19.42
CA ASN A 81 -5.15 -7.35 -17.98
C ASN A 81 -4.62 -5.99 -17.51
N ASN A 82 -5.21 -5.47 -16.43
CA ASN A 82 -4.80 -4.24 -15.77
C ASN A 82 -4.02 -4.57 -14.50
N ILE A 83 -2.81 -4.05 -14.39
CA ILE A 83 -1.97 -4.26 -13.20
C ILE A 83 -2.25 -3.11 -12.24
N LEU A 84 -2.96 -3.43 -11.16
CA LEU A 84 -3.35 -2.45 -10.14
C LEU A 84 -2.14 -2.01 -9.33
N ALA A 85 -1.38 -2.97 -8.81
CA ALA A 85 -0.27 -2.70 -7.90
C ALA A 85 0.83 -3.75 -8.00
N CYS A 86 2.03 -3.36 -7.58
CA CYS A 86 3.12 -4.26 -7.24
C CYS A 86 3.51 -4.04 -5.78
N VAL A 87 3.69 -5.14 -5.04
CA VAL A 87 4.06 -5.13 -3.62
C VAL A 87 5.51 -5.58 -3.49
N ALA A 88 6.36 -4.70 -2.96
CA ALA A 88 7.73 -5.04 -2.54
C ALA A 88 7.82 -5.14 -1.02
N TYR A 89 8.88 -5.75 -0.51
CA TYR A 89 9.05 -6.04 0.90
C TYR A 89 10.30 -5.40 1.47
N VAL A 90 10.16 -4.83 2.68
CA VAL A 90 11.26 -4.44 3.54
C VAL A 90 11.18 -5.33 4.77
N GLY A 91 11.87 -6.45 4.72
CA GLY A 91 11.76 -7.51 5.72
C GLY A 91 10.51 -8.36 5.48
N ASP A 92 10.60 -9.32 4.57
CA ASP A 92 9.58 -10.38 4.46
C ASP A 92 9.62 -11.29 5.70
N SER A 93 8.56 -12.07 5.94
CA SER A 93 8.43 -12.90 7.15
C SER A 93 9.34 -14.13 7.19
N ARG A 94 10.03 -14.48 6.09
CA ARG A 94 10.84 -15.69 5.94
C ARG A 94 12.33 -15.39 5.88
N SER A 95 12.75 -14.51 4.96
CA SER A 95 14.16 -14.24 4.70
C SER A 95 14.65 -12.95 5.35
N MET A 96 13.74 -12.05 5.75
CA MET A 96 14.02 -10.71 6.27
C MET A 96 14.83 -9.83 5.30
N GLN A 97 14.79 -10.18 4.01
CA GLN A 97 15.47 -9.42 2.95
C GLN A 97 14.68 -8.17 2.58
N ILE A 98 15.37 -7.26 1.90
CA ILE A 98 14.83 -5.96 1.49
C ILE A 98 14.96 -5.87 -0.02
N ASP A 99 13.83 -5.77 -0.71
CA ASP A 99 13.82 -5.56 -2.15
C ASP A 99 14.54 -4.26 -2.54
N ASP A 100 15.10 -4.20 -3.76
CA ASP A 100 15.67 -2.98 -4.33
C ASP A 100 14.56 -1.97 -4.71
N LEU A 101 14.12 -1.20 -3.72
CA LEU A 101 12.99 -0.29 -3.84
C LEU A 101 13.23 0.83 -4.86
N ASP A 102 14.48 1.29 -5.01
CA ASP A 102 14.82 2.41 -5.90
C ASP A 102 14.59 2.01 -7.35
N THR A 103 15.06 0.82 -7.74
CA THR A 103 14.89 0.31 -9.11
C THR A 103 13.45 -0.14 -9.37
N LEU A 104 12.79 -0.78 -8.39
CA LEU A 104 11.39 -1.14 -8.51
C LEU A 104 10.49 0.08 -8.71
N ALA A 105 10.71 1.15 -7.93
CA ALA A 105 9.96 2.39 -8.08
C ALA A 105 10.08 2.96 -9.49
N GLN A 106 11.29 2.97 -10.08
CA GLN A 106 11.50 3.45 -11.44
C GLN A 106 10.70 2.63 -12.46
N ILE A 107 10.77 1.30 -12.38
CA ILE A 107 10.05 0.40 -13.30
C ILE A 107 8.53 0.63 -13.20
N LEU A 108 8.02 0.75 -11.98
CA LEU A 108 6.58 0.86 -11.72
C LEU A 108 6.04 2.24 -12.10
N GLU A 109 6.80 3.30 -11.87
CA GLU A 109 6.47 4.67 -12.28
C GLU A 109 6.39 4.78 -13.81
N GLU A 110 7.42 4.28 -14.54
CA GLU A 110 7.43 4.24 -16.01
C GLU A 110 6.23 3.48 -16.59
N LYS A 111 5.71 2.51 -15.85
CA LYS A 111 4.55 1.71 -16.25
C LYS A 111 3.24 2.24 -15.68
N GLY A 112 3.22 3.22 -14.78
CA GLY A 112 2.00 3.70 -14.13
C GLY A 112 1.30 2.64 -13.28
N ILE A 113 2.07 1.84 -12.53
CA ILE A 113 1.57 0.79 -11.62
C ILE A 113 1.76 1.26 -10.18
N TRP A 114 0.74 1.09 -9.33
CA TRP A 114 0.82 1.48 -7.92
C TRP A 114 1.94 0.71 -7.20
N PHE A 115 2.84 1.42 -6.54
CA PHE A 115 3.93 0.85 -5.78
C PHE A 115 3.61 0.78 -4.28
N HIS A 116 3.35 -0.42 -3.77
CA HIS A 116 3.16 -0.65 -2.34
C HIS A 116 4.40 -1.30 -1.72
N VAL A 117 4.79 -0.85 -0.53
CA VAL A 117 5.88 -1.46 0.24
C VAL A 117 5.32 -2.05 1.54
N ASP A 118 5.40 -3.36 1.68
CA ASP A 118 5.18 -4.05 2.95
C ASP A 118 6.46 -3.93 3.80
N ALA A 119 6.46 -2.98 4.73
CA ALA A 119 7.56 -2.72 5.66
C ALA A 119 7.17 -3.09 7.10
N CYS A 120 6.26 -4.05 7.27
CA CYS A 120 5.79 -4.49 8.58
C CYS A 120 6.94 -4.88 9.52
N HIS A 121 7.97 -5.58 9.00
CA HIS A 121 9.13 -5.99 9.78
C HIS A 121 10.36 -5.10 9.63
N GLY A 122 10.48 -4.29 8.58
CA GLY A 122 11.70 -3.52 8.30
C GLY A 122 11.61 -2.02 8.60
N SER A 123 10.42 -1.49 8.88
CA SER A 123 10.20 -0.05 9.07
C SER A 123 11.00 0.59 10.21
N GLN A 124 11.37 -0.18 11.24
CA GLN A 124 12.21 0.30 12.34
C GLN A 124 13.60 0.78 11.89
N LEU A 125 14.08 0.32 10.73
CA LEU A 125 15.37 0.78 10.18
C LEU A 125 15.38 2.29 9.91
N ALA A 126 14.21 2.92 9.72
CA ALA A 126 14.08 4.36 9.56
C ALA A 126 14.55 5.14 10.80
N PHE A 127 14.47 4.55 11.99
CA PHE A 127 14.90 5.17 13.25
C PHE A 127 16.38 4.90 13.58
N SER A 128 17.10 4.15 12.74
CA SER A 128 18.52 3.84 12.93
C SER A 128 19.37 4.68 11.97
N GLU A 129 20.19 5.59 12.49
CA GLU A 129 21.15 6.35 11.66
C GLU A 129 22.10 5.42 10.88
N GLN A 130 22.47 4.29 11.48
CA GLN A 130 23.37 3.31 10.88
C GLN A 130 22.70 2.49 9.78
N HIS A 131 21.39 2.26 9.84
CA HIS A 131 20.72 1.30 8.93
C HIS A 131 19.65 1.92 8.03
N ARG A 132 19.25 3.18 8.24
CA ARG A 132 18.24 3.87 7.42
C ARG A 132 18.54 3.87 5.93
N TYR A 133 19.82 3.79 5.55
CA TYR A 133 20.23 3.72 4.14
C TYR A 133 19.68 2.48 3.41
N LYS A 134 19.37 1.41 4.14
CA LYS A 134 18.77 0.18 3.57
C LYS A 134 17.34 0.42 3.07
N LEU A 135 16.70 1.49 3.49
CA LEU A 135 15.35 1.88 3.06
C LEU A 135 15.37 2.83 1.86
N ARG A 136 16.51 3.04 1.21
CA ARG A 136 16.60 3.93 0.05
C ARG A 136 15.56 3.55 -1.01
N GLY A 137 14.77 4.52 -1.47
CA GLY A 137 13.71 4.31 -2.45
C GLY A 137 12.33 4.07 -1.81
N ILE A 138 12.24 3.84 -0.50
CA ILE A 138 10.94 3.66 0.18
C ILE A 138 10.07 4.92 0.09
N GLU A 139 10.69 6.10 0.02
CA GLU A 139 10.00 7.39 -0.14
C GLU A 139 9.29 7.54 -1.50
N LYS A 140 9.62 6.68 -2.47
CA LYS A 140 8.99 6.63 -3.79
C LYS A 140 7.74 5.76 -3.82
N ALA A 141 7.49 4.96 -2.77
CA ALA A 141 6.30 4.15 -2.66
C ALA A 141 5.04 5.01 -2.60
N ASP A 142 3.98 4.59 -3.29
CA ASP A 142 2.67 5.23 -3.20
C ASP A 142 2.01 4.97 -1.84
N SER A 143 2.24 3.79 -1.28
CA SER A 143 1.86 3.46 0.08
C SER A 143 2.80 2.48 0.76
N ILE A 144 2.83 2.52 2.09
CA ILE A 144 3.68 1.68 2.93
C ILE A 144 2.83 1.08 4.05
N THR A 145 2.93 -0.23 4.30
CA THR A 145 2.38 -0.83 5.52
C THR A 145 3.48 -0.99 6.57
N ILE A 146 3.20 -0.61 7.82
CA ILE A 146 4.12 -0.75 8.95
C ILE A 146 3.41 -1.34 10.18
N ASP A 147 4.15 -2.13 10.97
CA ASP A 147 3.65 -2.74 12.21
C ASP A 147 4.59 -2.42 13.38
N PRO A 148 4.41 -1.28 14.07
CA PRO A 148 5.14 -1.00 15.30
C PRO A 148 5.05 -2.12 16.34
N HIS A 149 3.96 -2.91 16.33
CA HIS A 149 3.81 -4.04 17.24
C HIS A 149 4.73 -5.23 16.96
N LYS A 150 5.46 -5.26 15.83
CA LYS A 150 6.40 -6.33 15.49
C LYS A 150 7.79 -6.01 16.03
N THR A 151 8.40 -4.95 15.51
CA THR A 151 9.84 -4.68 15.69
C THR A 151 10.12 -3.45 16.53
N MET A 152 9.10 -2.66 16.87
CA MET A 152 9.24 -1.44 17.70
C MET A 152 8.73 -1.62 19.13
N LEU A 153 8.47 -2.86 19.56
CA LEU A 153 8.08 -3.22 20.93
C LEU A 153 6.77 -2.57 21.42
N VAL A 154 5.87 -2.20 20.50
CA VAL A 154 4.52 -1.73 20.85
C VAL A 154 3.60 -2.93 21.12
N PRO A 155 2.74 -2.93 22.16
CA PRO A 155 1.76 -4.01 22.33
C PRO A 155 0.79 -4.13 21.16
N TYR A 156 0.27 -5.33 20.91
CA TYR A 156 -0.77 -5.54 19.91
C TYR A 156 -2.08 -4.84 20.30
N ASN A 157 -2.85 -4.28 19.36
CA ASN A 157 -2.58 -4.13 17.92
C ASN A 157 -2.13 -2.69 17.58
N CYS A 158 -1.04 -2.56 16.82
CA CYS A 158 -0.58 -1.29 16.27
C CYS A 158 -0.04 -1.47 14.85
N SER A 159 -0.84 -1.13 13.84
CA SER A 159 -0.53 -1.27 12.42
C SER A 159 -1.00 -0.04 11.68
N LEU A 160 -0.24 0.41 10.68
CA LEU A 160 -0.55 1.60 9.90
C LEU A 160 -0.33 1.33 8.41
N VAL A 161 -1.20 1.90 7.59
CA VAL A 161 -0.95 2.11 6.17
C VAL A 161 -0.71 3.60 5.97
N LEU A 162 0.44 3.94 5.42
CA LEU A 162 0.86 5.29 5.09
C LEU A 162 0.68 5.48 3.59
N PHE A 163 0.20 6.65 3.17
CA PHE A 163 0.09 7.04 1.78
C PHE A 163 1.01 8.22 1.53
N ARG A 164 1.74 8.20 0.40
CA ARG A 164 2.61 9.31 0.00
C ARG A 164 1.82 10.58 -0.24
N GLU A 165 0.71 10.46 -0.97
CA GLU A 165 -0.22 11.55 -1.20
C GLU A 165 -1.42 11.43 -0.25
N PRO A 166 -1.62 12.39 0.68
CA PRO A 166 -2.74 12.34 1.61
C PRO A 166 -4.10 12.32 0.93
N SER A 167 -4.23 12.88 -0.27
CA SER A 167 -5.49 12.87 -1.03
C SER A 167 -5.92 11.46 -1.44
N THR A 168 -5.01 10.50 -1.58
CA THR A 168 -5.36 9.11 -1.98
C THR A 168 -6.34 8.46 -0.98
N GLN A 169 -6.21 8.76 0.32
CA GLN A 169 -7.10 8.16 1.33
C GLN A 169 -8.57 8.56 1.14
N THR A 170 -8.87 9.61 0.38
CA THR A 170 -10.26 10.01 0.06
C THR A 170 -10.97 8.97 -0.82
N ALA A 171 -10.24 8.18 -1.61
CA ALA A 171 -10.80 7.06 -2.37
C ALA A 171 -11.38 5.95 -1.47
N LEU A 172 -10.95 5.91 -0.20
CA LEU A 172 -11.43 4.98 0.82
C LEU A 172 -12.51 5.60 1.71
N SER A 173 -12.90 6.86 1.44
CA SER A 173 -13.84 7.58 2.30
C SER A 173 -15.29 7.26 1.97
N THR A 174 -16.10 7.09 3.02
CA THR A 174 -17.56 6.97 2.90
C THR A 174 -18.20 8.17 3.57
N ASN A 175 -19.19 8.78 2.91
CA ASN A 175 -19.98 9.84 3.51
C ASN A 175 -20.94 9.27 4.56
N SER A 176 -21.00 9.93 5.72
CA SER A 176 -21.92 9.60 6.80
C SER A 176 -22.23 10.84 7.63
N ASP A 177 -23.51 11.06 7.90
CA ASP A 177 -24.00 12.14 8.76
C ASP A 177 -23.59 11.96 10.23
N LEU A 178 -23.09 10.78 10.60
CA LEU A 178 -22.68 10.45 11.98
C LEU A 178 -21.27 10.94 12.34
N ILE A 179 -20.46 11.32 11.36
CA ILE A 179 -19.07 11.72 11.55
C ILE A 179 -18.89 13.16 11.07
N LEU A 180 -18.15 13.98 11.82
CA LEU A 180 -17.91 15.38 11.49
C LEU A 180 -17.35 15.55 10.07
N ASN A 181 -17.84 16.57 9.37
CA ASN A 181 -17.40 16.91 8.02
C ASN A 181 -16.13 17.79 8.06
N THR A 182 -15.05 17.25 8.62
CA THR A 182 -13.72 17.90 8.64
C THR A 182 -12.83 17.32 7.54
N GLN A 183 -11.68 17.95 7.28
CA GLN A 183 -10.80 17.60 6.16
C GLN A 183 -10.24 16.16 6.24
N TRP A 184 -10.13 15.56 7.44
CA TRP A 184 -9.58 14.21 7.64
C TRP A 184 -10.19 13.50 8.86
N PRO A 185 -11.48 13.16 8.85
CA PRO A 185 -12.08 12.46 9.97
C PRO A 185 -11.64 11.00 9.90
N LEU A 186 -10.78 10.55 10.82
CA LEU A 186 -10.23 9.19 10.84
C LEU A 186 -11.29 8.08 10.79
N GLY A 187 -12.53 8.35 11.25
CA GLY A 187 -13.65 7.42 11.14
C GLY A 187 -14.22 7.25 9.72
N ARG A 188 -13.96 8.18 8.79
CA ARG A 188 -14.40 8.10 7.39
C ARG A 188 -13.32 7.53 6.47
N ILE A 189 -12.05 7.82 6.72
CA ILE A 189 -10.91 7.43 5.87
C ILE A 189 -10.30 6.06 6.24
N SER A 190 -10.99 5.28 7.08
CA SER A 190 -10.59 3.91 7.44
C SER A 190 -11.81 2.97 7.37
N PRO A 191 -12.23 2.57 6.16
CA PRO A 191 -13.56 1.97 5.94
C PRO A 191 -13.76 0.63 6.67
N PHE A 192 -12.68 -0.05 7.08
CA PHE A 192 -12.72 -1.34 7.77
C PHE A 192 -12.86 -1.23 9.29
N ILE A 193 -12.61 -0.05 9.88
CA ILE A 193 -12.60 0.15 11.33
C ILE A 193 -13.26 1.50 11.66
N GLY A 194 -14.50 1.43 12.17
CA GLY A 194 -15.24 2.60 12.68
C GLY A 194 -14.63 3.12 13.99
N SER A 195 -15.14 2.62 15.12
CA SER A 195 -14.58 2.93 16.45
C SER A 195 -13.17 2.39 16.58
N LYS A 196 -12.24 3.24 17.00
CA LYS A 196 -10.84 2.87 17.27
C LYS A 196 -10.59 2.98 18.76
N ALA A 197 -9.81 2.06 19.32
CA ALA A 197 -9.29 2.24 20.66
C ALA A 197 -8.46 3.53 20.67
N PHE A 198 -8.88 4.50 21.47
CA PHE A 198 -8.12 5.69 21.74
C PHE A 198 -7.73 5.61 23.21
N ASP A 199 -6.58 5.00 23.46
CA ASP A 199 -6.01 4.96 24.80
C ASP A 199 -5.36 6.32 25.11
N ALA A 200 -6.16 7.38 25.15
CA ALA A 200 -5.77 8.60 25.85
C ALA A 200 -5.83 8.29 27.34
N ARG A 201 -4.73 7.78 27.87
CA ARG A 201 -4.39 7.97 29.28
C ARG A 201 -3.50 9.19 29.40
#